data_AF-A0A2W5TD32-F1
#
_entry.id   AF-A0A2W5TD32-F1
#
_cell.length_a   1.000
_cell.length_b   1.000
_cell.length_c   1.000
_cell.angle_alpha   90.00
_cell.angle_beta   90.00
_cell.angle_gamma   90.00
#
_symmetry.space_group_name_H-M   'P 1'
#
loop_
_entity.id
_entity.type
_entity.pdbx_description
1 polymer ?
#
loop_
_entity_poly.entity_id
_entity_poly.type
_entity_poly.pdbx_seq_one_letter_code
_entity_poly.pdbx_strand_id
1 'polypeptide(L)'
;MSTGWFKVLFGVVGFVFFCAGVFHFLAIFFPNISEPLPWWEHALFVLINFTMAGLWAFRVKWLPWAFLALTIQQLWQHGGDLIHGLQEHPPRIDWQSVFALGGLVPMWLLMRAWVKAGKP
;
A
#
# COMPACT_ATOMS: atom_id res chain seq x y z
N MET A 1 5.34 -22.96 14.41
CA MET A 1 5.04 -21.56 14.83
C MET A 1 3.54 -21.40 14.87
N SER A 2 2.97 -20.87 15.95
CA SER A 2 1.50 -20.79 16.10
C SER A 2 0.89 -19.92 15.00
N THR A 3 -0.26 -20.35 14.46
CA THR A 3 -1.00 -19.67 13.39
C THR A 3 -1.57 -18.30 13.79
N GLY A 4 -1.48 -17.94 15.07
CA GLY A 4 -2.02 -16.69 15.63
C GLY A 4 -1.28 -15.44 15.16
N TRP A 5 0.06 -15.47 15.14
CA TRP A 5 0.84 -14.28 14.76
C TRP A 5 0.63 -13.86 13.31
N PHE A 6 0.45 -14.82 12.39
CA PHE A 6 0.06 -14.52 11.02
C PHE A 6 -1.30 -13.82 10.94
N LYS A 7 -2.29 -14.19 11.76
CA LYS A 7 -3.59 -13.51 11.79
C LYS A 7 -3.42 -12.03 12.15
N VAL A 8 -2.62 -11.76 13.19
CA VAL A 8 -2.38 -10.41 13.67
C VAL A 8 -1.63 -9.58 12.63
N LEU A 9 -0.51 -10.08 12.10
CA LEU A 9 0.29 -9.32 11.14
C LEU A 9 -0.47 -9.01 9.85
N PHE A 10 -1.19 -9.99 9.29
CA PHE A 10 -2.03 -9.77 8.12
C PHE A 10 -3.18 -8.80 8.43
N GLY A 11 -3.79 -8.89 9.62
CA GLY A 11 -4.81 -7.96 10.07
C GLY A 11 -4.29 -6.52 10.22
N VAL A 12 -3.08 -6.35 10.76
CA VAL A 12 -2.43 -5.03 10.88
C VAL A 12 -2.17 -4.42 9.51
N VAL A 13 -1.60 -5.19 8.58
CA VAL A 13 -1.40 -4.71 7.20
C VAL A 13 -2.73 -4.36 6.55
N GLY A 14 -3.74 -5.22 6.68
CA GLY A 14 -5.09 -4.94 6.18
C GLY A 14 -5.70 -3.66 6.77
N PHE A 15 -5.48 -3.41 8.07
CA PHE A 15 -5.94 -2.20 8.75
C PHE A 15 -5.22 -0.94 8.24
N VAL A 16 -3.92 -1.01 7.95
CA VAL A 16 -3.19 0.11 7.35
C VAL A 16 -3.77 0.47 5.98
N PHE A 17 -4.02 -0.52 5.11
CA PHE A 17 -4.69 -0.30 3.83
C PHE A 17 -6.11 0.26 4.01
N PHE A 18 -6.86 -0.21 5.01
CA PHE A 18 -8.18 0.34 5.31
C PHE A 18 -8.10 1.83 5.67
N CYS A 19 -7.18 2.22 6.55
CA CYS A 19 -6.96 3.62 6.91
C CYS A 19 -6.56 4.47 5.71
N ALA A 20 -5.69 3.95 4.82
CA ALA A 20 -5.32 4.64 3.58
C ALA A 20 -6.52 4.80 2.62
N GLY A 21 -7.39 3.80 2.53
CA GLY A 21 -8.65 3.89 1.77
C GLY A 21 -9.59 4.96 2.32
N VAL A 22 -9.74 5.05 3.65
CA VAL A 22 -10.50 6.11 4.31
C VAL A 22 -9.88 7.48 4.04
N PHE A 23 -8.56 7.62 4.14
CA PHE A 23 -7.86 8.86 3.83
C PHE A 23 -8.15 9.35 2.41
N HIS A 24 -7.99 8.48 1.39
CA HIS A 24 -8.29 8.85 0.01
C HIS A 24 -9.76 9.12 -0.25
N PHE A 25 -10.67 8.42 0.45
CA PHE A 25 -12.10 8.70 0.36
C PHE A 25 -12.41 10.11 0.88
N LEU A 26 -11.82 10.49 2.02
CA LEU A 26 -11.95 11.84 2.55
C LEU A 26 -11.34 12.90 1.62
N ALA A 27 -10.20 12.60 0.98
CA ALA A 27 -9.54 13.50 0.03
C ALA A 27 -10.41 13.86 -1.19
N ILE A 28 -11.35 13.00 -1.59
CA ILE A 28 -12.33 13.32 -2.66
C ILE A 28 -13.20 14.52 -2.27
N PHE A 29 -13.59 14.64 -1.00
CA PHE A 29 -14.47 15.70 -0.50
C PHE A 29 -13.69 16.88 0.11
N PHE A 30 -12.47 16.63 0.57
CA PHE A 30 -11.59 17.59 1.23
C PHE A 30 -10.21 17.59 0.53
N PRO A 31 -10.10 18.11 -0.70
CA PRO A 31 -8.90 17.96 -1.53
C PRO A 31 -7.64 18.64 -0.96
N ASN A 32 -7.80 19.51 0.04
CA ASN A 32 -6.70 20.19 0.73
C ASN A 32 -5.96 19.31 1.75
N ILE A 33 -6.42 18.09 2.03
CA ILE A 33 -5.76 17.16 2.97
C ILE A 33 -4.73 16.24 2.28
N SER A 34 -4.69 16.24 0.95
CA SER A 34 -3.75 15.44 0.14
C SER A 34 -3.07 16.29 -0.91
N GLU A 35 -2.09 15.70 -1.60
CA GLU A 35 -1.52 16.28 -2.81
C GLU A 35 -2.62 16.51 -3.87
N PRO A 36 -2.51 17.57 -4.69
CA PRO A 36 -3.54 17.95 -5.65
C PRO A 36 -3.58 16.97 -6.82
N LEU A 37 -4.45 15.96 -6.72
CA LEU A 37 -4.73 14.98 -7.76
C LEU A 37 -6.18 15.09 -8.25
N PRO A 38 -6.47 14.68 -9.49
CA PRO A 38 -7.84 14.52 -9.95
C PRO A 38 -8.67 13.60 -9.04
N TRP A 39 -9.94 13.94 -8.80
CA TRP A 39 -10.82 13.16 -7.91
C TRP A 39 -10.93 11.66 -8.28
N TRP A 40 -10.80 11.33 -9.57
CA TRP A 40 -10.88 9.95 -10.04
C TRP A 40 -9.66 9.11 -9.63
N GLU A 41 -8.50 9.73 -9.47
CA GLU A 41 -7.30 9.04 -8.94
C GLU A 41 -7.52 8.68 -7.47
N HIS A 42 -8.08 9.60 -6.68
CA HIS A 42 -8.48 9.28 -5.31
C HIS A 42 -9.52 8.15 -5.27
N ALA A 43 -10.52 8.15 -6.14
CA ALA A 43 -11.48 7.04 -6.24
C ALA A 43 -10.80 5.70 -6.58
N LEU A 44 -9.81 5.71 -7.47
CA LEU A 44 -9.01 4.52 -7.78
C LEU A 44 -8.20 4.06 -6.55
N PHE A 45 -7.58 4.97 -5.82
CA PHE A 45 -6.86 4.64 -4.59
C PHE A 45 -7.78 4.08 -3.51
N VAL A 46 -9.00 4.60 -3.36
CA VAL A 46 -10.02 4.02 -2.47
C VAL A 46 -10.28 2.56 -2.82
N LEU A 47 -10.53 2.28 -4.11
CA LEU A 47 -10.81 0.93 -4.59
C LEU A 47 -9.62 -0.02 -4.33
N ILE A 48 -8.41 0.39 -4.69
CA ILE A 48 -7.19 -0.41 -4.49
C ILE A 48 -6.97 -0.68 -3.00
N ASN A 49 -7.05 0.35 -2.16
CA ASN A 49 -6.79 0.24 -0.73
C ASN A 49 -7.81 -0.66 -0.03
N PHE A 50 -9.11 -0.50 -0.28
CA PHE A 50 -10.10 -1.40 0.32
C PHE A 50 -10.02 -2.83 -0.21
N THR A 51 -9.68 -3.01 -1.49
CA THR A 51 -9.43 -4.34 -2.05
C THR A 51 -8.25 -5.00 -1.33
N MET A 52 -7.13 -4.29 -1.20
CA MET A 52 -5.95 -4.78 -0.49
C MET A 52 -6.23 -5.03 0.99
N ALA A 53 -6.99 -4.16 1.66
CA ALA A 53 -7.40 -4.35 3.05
C ALA A 53 -8.12 -5.69 3.24
N GLY A 54 -9.07 -6.01 2.36
CA GLY A 54 -9.78 -7.28 2.36
C GLY A 54 -8.86 -8.47 2.05
N LEU A 55 -8.05 -8.38 0.98
CA LEU A 55 -7.13 -9.46 0.60
C LEU A 55 -6.16 -9.82 1.72
N TRP A 56 -5.61 -8.82 2.41
CA TRP A 56 -4.73 -9.00 3.57
C TRP A 56 -5.48 -9.56 4.77
N ALA A 57 -6.59 -8.94 5.19
CA ALA A 57 -7.34 -9.37 6.38
C ALA A 57 -7.87 -10.81 6.26
N PHE A 58 -8.36 -11.18 5.07
CA PHE A 58 -8.94 -12.49 4.81
C PHE A 58 -7.95 -13.52 4.25
N ARG A 59 -6.71 -13.11 3.93
CA ARG A 59 -5.65 -13.99 3.39
C ARG A 59 -6.12 -14.77 2.16
N VAL A 60 -6.69 -14.05 1.21
CA VAL A 60 -7.22 -14.65 -0.01
C VAL A 60 -6.05 -15.16 -0.87
N LYS A 61 -6.19 -16.34 -1.49
CA LYS A 61 -5.14 -16.99 -2.33
C LYS A 61 -4.62 -16.14 -3.51
N TRP A 62 -5.35 -15.09 -3.88
CA TRP A 62 -4.99 -14.16 -4.96
C TRP A 62 -4.09 -13.01 -4.48
N LEU A 63 -3.92 -12.88 -3.16
CA LEU A 63 -3.17 -11.80 -2.54
C LEU A 63 -1.73 -11.68 -3.07
N PRO A 64 -0.95 -12.75 -3.33
CA PRO A 64 0.40 -12.60 -3.89
C PRO A 64 0.41 -11.90 -5.26
N TRP A 65 -0.58 -12.21 -6.10
CA TRP A 65 -0.70 -11.61 -7.44
C TRP A 65 -1.14 -10.14 -7.36
N ALA A 66 -2.11 -9.84 -6.51
CA ALA A 66 -2.54 -8.47 -6.27
C ALA A 66 -1.39 -7.63 -5.66
N PHE A 67 -0.64 -8.20 -4.72
CA PHE A 67 0.52 -7.55 -4.12
C PHE A 67 1.65 -7.32 -5.13
N LEU A 68 1.88 -8.25 -6.07
CA LEU A 68 2.84 -8.05 -7.15
C LEU A 68 2.42 -6.88 -8.05
N ALA A 69 1.15 -6.81 -8.45
CA ALA A 69 0.62 -5.69 -9.24
C ALA A 69 0.76 -4.36 -8.50
N LEU A 70 0.41 -4.32 -7.21
CA LEU A 70 0.61 -3.16 -6.35
C LEU A 70 2.10 -2.78 -6.27
N THR A 71 2.99 -3.75 -6.08
CA THR A 71 4.44 -3.49 -5.99
C THR A 71 4.96 -2.81 -7.25
N ILE A 72 4.57 -3.29 -8.43
CA ILE A 72 4.96 -2.68 -9.71
C ILE A 72 4.42 -1.25 -9.80
N GLN A 73 3.15 -1.03 -9.47
CA GLN A 73 2.55 0.30 -9.49
C GLN A 73 3.22 1.28 -8.51
N GLN A 74 3.50 0.83 -7.29
CA GLN A 74 4.15 1.64 -6.26
C GLN A 74 5.59 2.00 -6.63
N LEU A 75 6.35 1.05 -7.21
CA LEU A 75 7.70 1.31 -7.71
C LEU A 75 7.69 2.34 -8.84
N TRP A 76 6.72 2.24 -9.76
CA TRP A 76 6.60 3.18 -10.87
C TRP A 76 6.28 4.60 -10.38
N GLN A 77 5.23 4.73 -9.57
CA GLN A 77 4.74 6.03 -9.10
C GLN A 77 5.68 6.65 -8.06
N HIS A 78 5.81 6.01 -6.90
CA HIS A 78 6.60 6.57 -5.80
C HIS A 78 8.11 6.54 -6.07
N GLY A 79 8.60 5.63 -6.91
CA GLY A 79 9.99 5.68 -7.37
C GLY A 79 10.25 6.90 -8.25
N GLY A 80 9.31 7.22 -9.16
CA GLY A 80 9.36 8.43 -9.97
C GLY A 80 9.28 9.69 -9.12
N ASP A 81 8.33 9.76 -8.18
CA ASP A 81 8.13 10.90 -7.30
C ASP A 81 9.35 11.17 -6.41
N LEU A 82 9.99 10.12 -5.88
CA LEU A 82 11.23 10.24 -5.11
C LEU A 82 12.38 10.81 -5.97
N ILE A 83 12.53 10.33 -7.21
CA ILE A 83 13.56 10.83 -8.14
C ILE A 83 13.29 12.29 -8.48
N HIS A 84 12.05 12.64 -8.80
CA HIS A 84 11.65 14.01 -9.13
C HIS A 84 11.90 14.96 -7.96
N GLY A 85 11.50 14.59 -6.74
CA GLY A 85 11.73 15.41 -5.55
C GLY A 85 13.22 15.68 -5.30
N LEU A 86 14.08 14.68 -5.52
CA LEU A 86 15.53 14.84 -5.39
C LEU A 86 16.15 15.72 -6.49
N GLN A 87 15.47 15.87 -7.63
CA GLN A 87 15.87 16.74 -8.74
C GLN A 87 15.39 18.19 -8.59
N GLU A 88 14.51 18.48 -7.62
CA GLU A 88 14.05 19.84 -7.32
C GLU A 88 15.20 20.74 -6.79
N HIS A 89 14.99 22.06 -6.89
CA HIS A 89 15.93 23.06 -6.39
C HIS A 89 15.21 24.04 -5.45
N PRO A 90 15.36 23.91 -4.11
CA PRO A 90 16.20 22.93 -3.40
C PRO A 90 15.63 21.49 -3.44
N PRO A 91 16.48 20.46 -3.29
CA PRO A 91 16.01 19.07 -3.26
C PRO A 91 15.01 18.82 -2.14
N ARG A 92 13.95 18.08 -2.45
CA ARG A 92 12.88 17.68 -1.52
C ARG A 92 12.87 16.17 -1.37
N ILE A 93 12.70 15.68 -0.14
CA ILE A 93 12.41 14.27 0.10
C ILE A 93 10.89 14.11 0.14
N ASP A 94 10.36 13.33 -0.79
CA ASP A 94 8.98 12.87 -0.71
C ASP A 94 8.86 11.75 0.33
N TRP A 95 8.48 12.13 1.54
CA TRP A 95 8.29 11.19 2.65
C TRP A 95 7.15 10.19 2.40
N GLN A 96 6.11 10.57 1.66
CA GLN A 96 5.02 9.64 1.34
C GLN A 96 5.56 8.48 0.49
N SER A 97 6.36 8.82 -0.52
CA SER A 97 7.05 7.85 -1.37
C SER A 97 8.05 6.99 -0.61
N VAL A 98 8.80 7.56 0.35
CA VAL A 98 9.68 6.78 1.24
C VAL A 98 8.89 5.75 2.06
N PHE A 99 7.78 6.14 2.69
CA PHE A 99 6.98 5.23 3.51
C PHE A 99 6.31 4.15 2.65
N ALA A 100 5.78 4.52 1.49
CA ALA A 100 5.14 3.60 0.57
C ALA A 100 6.11 2.50 0.11
N LEU A 101 7.29 2.88 -0.39
CA LEU A 101 8.31 1.95 -0.86
C LEU A 101 8.93 1.13 0.29
N GLY A 102 9.21 1.77 1.42
CA GLY A 102 9.75 1.11 2.61
C GLY A 102 8.82 0.04 3.17
N GLY A 103 7.50 0.27 3.11
CA GLY A 103 6.48 -0.68 3.53
C GLY A 103 6.42 -1.97 2.70
N LEU A 104 6.85 -1.93 1.43
CA LEU A 104 6.83 -3.10 0.53
C LEU A 104 7.72 -4.24 1.05
N VAL A 105 8.85 -3.94 1.68
CA VAL A 105 9.82 -4.94 2.16
C VAL A 105 9.24 -5.84 3.27
N PRO A 106 8.75 -5.31 4.41
CA PRO A 106 8.14 -6.16 5.44
C PRO A 106 6.89 -6.89 4.94
N MET A 107 6.10 -6.27 4.05
CA MET A 107 4.96 -6.95 3.42
C MET A 107 5.39 -8.13 2.55
N TRP A 108 6.44 -7.98 1.75
CA TRP A 108 7.00 -9.07 0.95
C TRP A 108 7.55 -10.20 1.82
N LEU A 109 8.28 -9.89 2.89
CA LEU A 109 8.77 -10.89 3.84
C LEU A 109 7.63 -11.67 4.49
N LEU A 110 6.56 -10.98 4.88
CA LEU A 110 5.35 -11.60 5.43
C LEU A 110 4.68 -12.54 4.41
N MET A 111 4.55 -12.09 3.16
CA MET A 111 4.01 -12.89 2.06
C MET A 111 4.83 -14.16 1.82
N ARG A 112 6.16 -14.01 1.74
CA ARG A 112 7.07 -15.12 1.51
C ARG A 112 7.00 -16.14 2.64
N ALA A 113 6.93 -15.69 3.89
CA ALA A 113 6.78 -16.57 5.04
C ALA A 113 5.45 -17.33 5.02
N TRP A 114 4.38 -16.67 4.58
CA TRP A 114 3.05 -17.27 4.44
C TRP A 114 2.98 -18.33 3.33
N VAL A 115 3.51 -18.03 2.14
CA VAL A 115 3.59 -19.00 1.02
C VAL A 115 4.45 -20.20 1.41
N LYS A 116 5.61 -19.99 2.03
CA LYS A 116 6.48 -21.08 2.50
C LYS A 116 5.83 -21.98 3.56
N ALA A 117 4.86 -21.47 4.30
CA ALA A 117 4.10 -22.24 5.28
C ALA A 117 3.02 -23.14 4.65
N GLY A 118 2.98 -23.27 3.32
CA GLY A 118 2.00 -24.07 2.58
C GLY A 118 0.58 -23.52 2.68
N LYS A 119 0.46 -22.21 2.91
CA LYS A 119 -0.83 -21.51 2.93
C LYS A 119 -1.16 -21.04 1.50
N PRO A 120 -2.43 -21.14 1.10
CA PRO A 120 -2.87 -21.02 -0.29
C PRO A 120 -2.61 -19.66 -0.91
#